data_AF-D8R4S2-F1
#
_entry.id   AF-D8R4S2-F1
#
_cell.length_a   1.000
_cell.length_b   1.000
_cell.length_c   1.000
_cell.angle_alpha   90.00
_cell.angle_beta   90.00
_cell.angle_gamma   90.00
#
_symmetry.space_group_name_H-M   'P 1'
#
loop_
_entity.id
_entity.type
_entity.pdbx_description
1 polymer ?
#
loop_
_entity_poly.entity_id
_entity_poly.type
_entity_poly.pdbx_seq_one_letter_code
_entity_poly.pdbx_strand_id
1 'polypeptide(L)'
;TSPAFFAGESTAVERSSEHLSPEDLACLEWLDTQKESSVIYVSFGSVATMSTEQFQELARGLERSNQPFVLVLRKTLVADPSVHDFFEGLKQRIGKRGTVISWPPQMHVL
;
A
#
# COMPACT_ATOMS: atom_id res chain seq x y z
N THR A 1 15.68 41.38 0.98
CA THR A 1 14.35 40.77 1.20
C THR A 1 14.54 39.27 1.17
N SER A 2 14.69 38.64 2.34
CA SER A 2 14.88 37.19 2.47
C SER A 2 13.52 36.49 2.47
N PRO A 3 13.37 35.29 1.88
CA PRO A 3 12.16 34.50 2.04
C PRO A 3 12.20 33.74 3.36
N ALA A 4 11.07 33.77 4.07
CA ALA A 4 10.85 33.03 5.31
C ALA A 4 10.77 31.52 5.03
N PHE A 5 11.51 30.76 5.82
CA PHE A 5 11.48 29.30 5.88
C PHE A 5 10.23 28.91 6.68
N PHE A 6 9.20 28.38 6.02
CA PHE A 6 8.06 27.77 6.73
C PHE A 6 8.46 26.36 7.14
N ALA A 7 8.88 26.21 8.39
CA ALA A 7 8.95 24.91 9.04
C ALA A 7 7.50 24.45 9.27
N GLY A 8 7.03 23.52 8.43
CA GLY A 8 5.76 22.84 8.64
C GLY A 8 5.84 21.99 9.90
N GLU A 9 5.01 22.34 10.87
CA GLU A 9 4.83 21.65 12.14
C GLU A 9 4.44 20.19 11.89
N SER A 10 5.16 19.26 12.52
CA SER A 10 4.86 17.83 12.48
C SER A 10 3.56 17.58 13.24
N THR A 11 2.44 17.60 12.54
CA THR A 11 1.16 17.19 13.11
C THR A 11 1.17 15.67 13.23
N ALA A 12 1.40 15.18 14.45
CA ALA A 12 1.03 13.83 14.83
C ALA A 12 -0.47 13.67 14.53
N VAL A 13 -0.78 12.86 13.52
CA VAL A 13 -2.16 12.52 13.17
C VAL A 13 -2.74 11.75 14.34
N GLU A 14 -3.72 12.33 15.04
CA GLU A 14 -4.52 11.58 16.01
C GLU A 14 -5.23 10.44 15.27
N ARG A 15 -4.82 9.20 15.57
CA ARG A 15 -5.39 7.97 15.01
C ARG A 15 -6.81 7.79 15.56
N SER A 16 -7.81 8.28 14.85
CA SER A 16 -9.20 7.86 15.04
C SER A 16 -9.32 6.38 14.62
N SER A 17 -9.22 5.48 15.60
CA SER A 17 -9.14 4.02 15.43
C SER A 17 -10.49 3.35 15.12
N GLU A 18 -11.59 4.10 15.02
CA GLU A 18 -12.95 3.54 15.04
C GLU A 18 -13.41 2.93 13.70
N HIS A 19 -12.60 3.01 12.63
CA HIS A 19 -12.97 2.54 11.28
C HIS A 19 -11.91 1.71 10.55
N LEU A 20 -10.85 1.29 11.22
CA LEU A 20 -9.74 0.56 10.58
C LEU A 20 -10.00 -0.94 10.59
N SER A 21 -9.77 -1.59 9.45
CA SER A 21 -9.80 -3.05 9.39
C SER A 21 -8.58 -3.65 10.10
N PRO A 22 -8.60 -4.93 10.50
CA PRO A 22 -7.42 -5.60 11.06
C PRO A 22 -6.20 -5.54 10.13
N GLU A 23 -6.41 -5.55 8.80
CA GLU A 23 -5.33 -5.37 7.82
C GLU A 23 -4.73 -3.98 7.86
N ASP A 24 -5.56 -2.94 8.05
CA ASP A 24 -5.10 -1.56 8.18
C ASP A 24 -4.30 -1.36 9.47
N LEU A 25 -4.75 -1.95 10.59
CA LEU A 25 -4.04 -1.92 11.85
C LEU A 25 -2.67 -2.62 11.74
N ALA A 26 -2.63 -3.82 11.16
CA ALA A 26 -1.38 -4.54 10.93
C ALA A 26 -0.43 -3.78 9.98
N CYS A 27 -0.98 -3.07 8.98
CA CYS A 27 -0.20 -2.20 8.10
C CYS A 27 0.40 -1.01 8.87
N LEU A 28 -0.37 -0.37 9.74
CA LEU A 28 0.11 0.73 10.57
C LEU A 28 1.18 0.28 11.55
N GLU A 29 0.98 -0.86 12.22
CA GLU A 29 2.00 -1.45 13.09
C GLU A 29 3.28 -1.79 12.33
N TRP A 30 3.16 -2.30 11.10
CA TRP A 30 4.33 -2.54 10.24
C TRP A 30 5.02 -1.23 9.84
N LEU A 31 4.27 -0.18 9.50
CA LEU A 31 4.81 1.14 9.17
C LEU A 31 5.57 1.76 10.35
N ASP A 32 5.10 1.58 11.58
CA ASP A 32 5.75 2.06 12.81
C ASP A 32 7.15 1.42 13.02
N THR A 33 7.45 0.29 12.36
CA THR A 33 8.78 -0.34 12.39
C THR A 33 9.76 0.19 11.33
N GLN A 34 9.30 1.00 10.39
CA GLN A 34 10.11 1.50 9.28
C GLN A 34 10.77 2.85 9.62
N LYS A 35 11.82 3.20 8.88
CA LYS A 35 12.45 4.52 9.01
C LYS A 35 11.50 5.60 8.44
N GLU A 36 11.54 6.79 9.04
CA GLU A 36 10.79 7.94 8.53
C GLU A 36 11.07 8.19 7.04
N SER A 37 10.01 8.43 6.27
CA SER A 37 10.06 8.70 4.83
C SER A 37 10.79 7.64 3.98
N SER A 38 10.87 6.38 4.45
CA SER A 38 11.58 5.31 3.74
C SER A 38 10.66 4.29 3.04
N VAL A 39 9.34 4.49 3.09
CA VAL A 39 8.37 3.53 2.58
C VAL A 39 7.70 4.06 1.31
N ILE A 40 7.68 3.25 0.27
CA ILE A 40 6.97 3.55 -0.98
C ILE A 40 5.50 3.19 -0.80
N TYR A 41 4.60 4.14 -0.99
CA TYR A 41 3.16 3.88 -1.03
C TYR A 41 2.67 3.81 -2.47
N VAL A 42 2.05 2.69 -2.85
CA VAL A 42 1.52 2.47 -4.19
C VAL A 42 0.02 2.20 -4.12
N SER A 43 -0.78 3.13 -4.64
CA SER A 43 -2.22 2.95 -4.82
C SER A 43 -2.67 3.49 -6.18
N PHE A 44 -3.63 2.80 -6.79
CA PHE A 44 -4.17 3.14 -8.11
C PHE A 44 -5.55 3.84 -8.02
N GLY A 45 -5.98 4.21 -6.81
CA GLY A 45 -7.29 4.84 -6.61
C GLY A 45 -8.48 3.95 -6.98
N SER A 46 -9.64 4.56 -7.24
CA SER A 46 -10.92 3.87 -7.47
C SER A 46 -11.26 3.54 -8.91
N VAL A 47 -10.66 4.25 -9.87
CA VAL A 47 -11.09 4.19 -11.29
C VAL A 47 -10.08 3.44 -12.16
N ALA A 48 -8.87 3.19 -11.66
CA ALA A 48 -7.83 2.56 -12.45
C ALA A 48 -8.03 1.04 -12.55
N THR A 49 -7.83 0.55 -13.76
CA THR A 49 -7.63 -0.86 -14.08
C THR A 49 -6.27 -1.01 -14.76
N MET A 50 -5.60 -2.13 -14.53
CA MET A 50 -4.34 -2.47 -15.20
C MET A 50 -4.39 -3.90 -15.73
N SER A 51 -3.60 -4.18 -16.76
CA SER A 51 -3.46 -5.55 -17.26
C SER A 51 -2.66 -6.42 -16.29
N THR A 52 -2.83 -7.74 -16.38
CA THR A 52 -2.02 -8.70 -15.61
C THR A 52 -0.52 -8.50 -15.85
N GLU A 53 -0.13 -8.18 -17.09
CA GLU A 53 1.27 -7.92 -17.45
C GLU A 53 1.81 -6.65 -16.75
N GLN A 54 1.06 -5.56 -16.75
CA GLN A 54 1.43 -4.33 -16.03
C GLN A 54 1.58 -4.59 -14.53
N PHE A 55 0.70 -5.41 -13.96
CA PHE A 55 0.79 -5.79 -12.56
C PHE A 55 2.04 -6.61 -12.24
N GLN A 56 2.38 -7.56 -13.11
CA GLN A 56 3.59 -8.37 -12.96
C GLN A 56 4.85 -7.50 -13.03
N GLU A 57 4.91 -6.55 -13.95
CA GLU A 57 6.04 -5.61 -14.05
C GLU A 57 6.13 -4.69 -12.83
N LEU A 58 5.00 -4.20 -12.32
CA LEU A 58 4.97 -3.45 -11.07
C LEU A 58 5.55 -4.27 -9.91
N ALA A 59 5.09 -5.51 -9.76
CA ALA A 59 5.55 -6.41 -8.71
C ALA A 59 7.05 -6.70 -8.83
N ARG A 60 7.55 -6.99 -10.05
CA ARG A 60 8.99 -7.17 -10.32
C ARG A 60 9.79 -5.91 -10.00
N GLY A 61 9.27 -4.74 -10.34
CA GLY A 61 9.89 -3.45 -10.03
C GLY A 61 10.02 -3.21 -8.53
N LEU A 62 8.94 -3.48 -7.77
CA LEU A 62 8.93 -3.38 -6.31
C LEU A 62 9.93 -4.35 -5.67
N GLU A 63 9.97 -5.60 -6.13
CA GLU A 63 10.94 -6.60 -5.65
C GLU A 63 12.40 -6.17 -5.88
N ARG A 64 12.68 -5.60 -7.06
CA ARG A 64 14.02 -5.13 -7.44
C ARG A 64 14.42 -3.83 -6.76
N SER A 65 13.47 -2.99 -6.37
CA SER A 65 13.75 -1.72 -5.69
C SER A 65 14.49 -1.91 -4.36
N ASN A 66 14.30 -3.07 -3.73
CA ASN A 66 14.78 -3.39 -2.38
C ASN A 66 14.41 -2.33 -1.33
N GLN A 67 13.36 -1.55 -1.58
CA GLN A 67 12.80 -0.57 -0.66
C GLN A 67 11.58 -1.16 0.05
N PRO A 68 11.31 -0.75 1.30
CA PRO A 68 10.04 -1.02 1.94
C PRO A 68 8.88 -0.42 1.14
N PHE A 69 7.78 -1.15 1.01
CA PHE A 69 6.60 -0.63 0.32
C PHE A 69 5.28 -1.12 0.91
N VAL A 70 4.24 -0.30 0.72
CA VAL A 70 2.83 -0.63 0.90
C VAL A 70 2.18 -0.63 -0.47
N LEU A 71 1.65 -1.78 -0.89
CA LEU A 71 0.87 -1.89 -2.11
C LEU A 71 -0.60 -2.03 -1.75
N VAL A 72 -1.47 -1.23 -2.39
CA VAL A 72 -2.92 -1.32 -2.21
C VAL A 72 -3.53 -2.05 -3.40
N LEU A 73 -4.10 -3.21 -3.14
CA LEU A 73 -4.79 -4.00 -4.17
C LEU A 73 -6.30 -3.95 -3.97
N ARG A 74 -7.01 -3.88 -5.10
CA ARG A 74 -8.47 -3.96 -5.16
C ARG A 74 -8.86 -5.06 -6.13
N LYS A 75 -9.97 -5.75 -5.88
CA LYS A 75 -10.48 -6.82 -6.75
C LYS A 75 -10.73 -6.37 -8.20
N THR A 76 -11.00 -5.08 -8.41
CA THR A 76 -11.25 -4.49 -9.73
C THR A 76 -9.98 -4.01 -10.44
N LEU A 77 -8.83 -4.00 -9.75
CA LEU A 77 -7.60 -3.42 -10.29
C LEU A 77 -7.06 -4.25 -11.45
N VAL A 78 -7.20 -5.58 -11.39
CA VAL A 78 -6.87 -6.49 -12.49
C VAL A 78 -8.06 -7.41 -12.72
N ALA A 79 -8.55 -7.48 -13.96
CA ALA A 79 -9.74 -8.25 -14.31
C ALA A 79 -9.51 -9.78 -14.28
N ASP A 80 -8.25 -10.21 -14.20
CA ASP A 80 -7.84 -11.60 -14.27
C ASP A 80 -7.85 -12.26 -12.87
N PRO A 81 -8.65 -13.32 -12.65
CA PRO A 81 -8.72 -14.01 -11.36
C PRO A 81 -7.41 -14.69 -10.96
N SER A 82 -6.51 -15.03 -11.90
CA SER A 82 -5.20 -15.64 -11.61
C SER A 82 -4.24 -14.71 -10.87
N VAL A 83 -4.56 -13.41 -10.82
CA VAL A 83 -3.80 -12.40 -10.06
C VAL A 83 -3.80 -12.70 -8.57
N HIS A 84 -4.82 -13.40 -8.06
CA HIS A 84 -4.85 -13.81 -6.66
C HIS A 84 -3.71 -14.78 -6.32
N ASP A 85 -3.46 -15.78 -7.15
CA ASP A 85 -2.35 -16.74 -6.93
C ASP A 85 -1.00 -16.05 -7.07
N PHE A 86 -0.87 -15.16 -8.07
CA PHE A 86 0.34 -14.35 -8.21
C PHE A 86 0.58 -13.46 -6.99
N PHE A 87 -0.50 -12.95 -6.39
CA PHE A 87 -0.45 -12.10 -5.22
C PHE A 87 0.02 -12.83 -3.96
N GLU A 88 -0.49 -14.04 -3.72
CA GLU A 88 0.01 -14.87 -2.63
C GLU A 88 1.49 -15.23 -2.84
N GLY A 89 1.89 -15.48 -4.09
CA GLY A 89 3.30 -15.62 -4.45
C GLY A 89 4.12 -14.36 -4.16
N LEU A 90 3.59 -13.17 -4.45
CA LEU A 90 4.25 -11.89 -4.15
C LEU A 90 4.44 -11.71 -2.65
N LYS A 91 3.40 -11.93 -1.83
CA LYS A 91 3.47 -11.89 -0.36
C LYS A 91 4.59 -12.76 0.19
N GLN A 92 4.73 -13.98 -0.34
CA GLN A 92 5.77 -14.91 0.07
C GLN A 92 7.18 -14.41 -0.30
N ARG A 93 7.34 -13.81 -1.49
CA ARG A 93 8.64 -13.30 -1.98
C ARG A 93 9.09 -12.01 -1.32
N ILE A 94 8.16 -11.12 -0.97
CA ILE A 94 8.47 -9.84 -0.32
C ILE A 94 8.79 -10.03 1.17
N GLY A 95 8.18 -11.05 1.80
CA GLY A 95 8.42 -11.40 3.20
C GLY A 95 8.18 -10.21 4.13
N LYS A 96 9.17 -9.87 4.97
CA LYS A 96 9.08 -8.74 5.91
C LYS A 96 9.31 -7.36 5.27
N ARG A 97 9.72 -7.31 4.00
CA ARG A 97 10.12 -6.06 3.32
C ARG A 97 8.95 -5.25 2.78
N GLY A 98 7.76 -5.83 2.67
CA GLY A 98 6.60 -5.10 2.19
C GLY A 98 5.34 -5.63 2.82
N THR A 99 4.36 -4.76 2.95
CA THR A 99 3.00 -5.16 3.29
C THR A 99 2.10 -4.89 2.10
N VAL A 100 1.15 -5.78 1.89
CA VAL A 100 0.14 -5.57 0.85
C VAL A 100 -1.21 -5.63 1.51
N ILE A 101 -1.93 -4.53 1.39
CA ILE A 101 -3.26 -4.37 1.97
C ILE A 101 -4.31 -4.55 0.89
N SER A 102 -5.33 -5.35 1.19
CA SER A 102 -6.48 -5.51 0.33
C SER A 102 -7.53 -4.48 0.74
N TRP A 103 -7.44 -3.26 0.19
CA TRP A 103 -8.46 -2.23 0.48
C TRP A 103 -9.81 -2.65 -0.12
N PRO A 104 -10.90 -2.63 0.67
CA PRO A 104 -11.96 -3.62 0.50
C PRO A 104 -12.86 -3.35 -0.73
N PRO A 105 -13.60 -4.38 -1.19
CA PRO A 105 -14.89 -4.16 -1.82
C PRO A 105 -15.81 -3.58 -0.74
N GLN A 106 -15.97 -2.26 -0.72
CA GLN A 106 -16.92 -1.59 0.17
C GLN A 106 -18.34 -2.04 -0.19
N MET A 107 -18.88 -3.09 0.43
CA MET A 107 -20.31 -3.43 0.48
C MET A 107 -20.61 -4.36 1.67
N HIS A 108 -20.58 -3.84 2.89
CA HIS A 108 -21.48 -4.25 3.97
C HIS A 108 -21.85 -3.05 4.84
N VAL A 109 -22.11 -1.92 4.18
CA VAL A 109 -22.90 -0.83 4.75
C VAL A 109 -24.06 -0.62 3.79
N LEU A 110 -25.13 -1.37 4.02
CA LEU A 110 -26.53 -0.96 4.05
C LEU A 110 -27.30 -2.02 4.86
#